data_AF-A0A2G5VMC7-F1
#
_entry.id   AF-A0A2G5VMC7-F1
#
_cell.length_a   1.000
_cell.length_b   1.000
_cell.length_c   1.000
_cell.angle_alpha   90.00
_cell.angle_beta   90.00
_cell.angle_gamma   90.00
#
_symmetry.space_group_name_H-M   'P 1'
#
loop_
_entity.id
_entity.type
_entity.pdbx_description
1 polymer ?
#
loop_
_entity_poly.entity_id
_entity_poly.type
_entity_poly.pdbx_seq_one_letter_code
_entity_poly.pdbx_strand_id
1 'polypeptide(L)'
;MDLSDDEPANVTDDPTPHDDFDLHSVLANLSTEAPTFEKILRASTKFHDSHRYLINQFLLEPTMMRKKMNLLFAKHISTVAWGLHPEAFMRTQITPEQSGELSRSLVKTMNTTDGAVKKDFRPWRFVISTDEKSPTEYVTMTGCTRNSSIISEASSLTKSERALFLAILEEMMCEDGTCKMSWIHSIIQKEPHKITGPKCDEFMTRMARQKYFTLFNPDIVEIAPRTIVELEPWLRATMPGSLKICEFCRRIISRPIYTAECGKCHSLSHFNCFKNATVLSKQDRMECSKCNETLTLDEVNDQIVIKRTSGVARVPSRNLRQSTSIRARSEDKSDNDDNDVVAKIEVDSDEEPGPSRRVPKARPQVRPSKRAIISSDSDAN
;
A
#
# COMPACT_ATOMS: atom_id res chain seq x y z
N MET A 1 43.63 -7.48 70.52
CA MET A 1 44.70 -6.53 70.88
C MET A 1 45.61 -6.53 69.68
N ASP A 2 45.56 -5.58 68.74
CA ASP A 2 45.04 -4.21 68.80
C ASP A 2 44.38 -3.80 67.48
N LEU A 3 43.43 -2.89 67.61
CA LEU A 3 42.71 -2.17 66.55
C LEU A 3 43.47 -0.87 66.21
N SER A 4 43.11 -0.26 65.08
CA SER A 4 43.51 1.05 64.52
C SER A 4 44.90 1.10 63.87
N ASP A 5 45.09 1.60 62.65
CA ASP A 5 44.42 2.71 61.97
C ASP A 5 44.01 2.40 60.51
N ASP A 6 42.75 2.73 60.18
CA ASP A 6 42.25 2.86 58.81
C ASP A 6 42.72 4.22 58.24
N GLU A 7 43.62 4.19 57.25
CA GLU A 7 43.78 5.34 56.35
C GLU A 7 42.64 5.34 55.32
N PRO A 8 41.87 6.44 55.17
CA PRO A 8 40.89 6.51 54.10
C PRO A 8 41.64 6.62 52.77
N ALA A 9 41.48 5.58 51.94
CA ALA A 9 41.88 5.61 50.54
C ALA A 9 41.28 6.87 49.90
N ASN A 10 42.16 7.73 49.41
CA ASN A 10 41.84 8.90 48.62
C ASN A 10 41.18 8.42 47.32
N VAL A 11 39.85 8.25 47.35
CA VAL A 11 39.03 8.10 46.17
C VAL A 11 39.15 9.43 45.45
N THR A 12 40.05 9.47 44.50
CA THR A 12 40.03 10.50 43.47
C THR A 12 38.71 10.31 42.77
N ASP A 13 37.78 11.22 43.06
CA ASP A 13 36.57 11.42 42.27
C ASP A 13 37.03 11.67 40.84
N ASP A 14 37.02 10.61 40.04
CA ASP A 14 37.18 10.68 38.60
C ASP A 14 35.95 11.48 38.11
N PRO A 15 36.12 12.72 37.60
CA PRO A 15 34.99 13.51 37.17
C PRO A 15 34.38 12.81 35.97
N THR A 16 33.26 12.13 36.21
CA THR A 16 32.44 11.57 35.15
C THR A 16 32.06 12.73 34.23
N PRO A 17 32.35 12.67 32.91
CA PRO A 17 32.12 13.77 31.98
C PRO A 17 30.65 13.74 31.59
N HIS A 18 29.79 14.08 32.53
CA HIS A 18 28.41 14.43 32.25
C HIS A 18 28.27 15.89 32.67
N ASP A 19 28.89 16.78 31.88
CA ASP A 19 28.45 18.16 31.82
C ASP A 19 26.93 18.13 31.67
N ASP A 20 26.23 18.77 32.63
CA ASP A 20 24.78 18.87 32.62
C ASP A 20 24.34 19.37 31.23
N PHE A 21 23.57 18.55 30.52
CA PHE A 21 23.06 18.91 29.19
C PHE A 21 22.14 20.13 29.31
N ASP A 22 22.70 21.32 29.10
CA ASP A 22 21.95 22.57 29.13
C ASP A 22 21.27 22.80 27.78
N LEU A 23 20.03 22.32 27.69
CA LEU A 23 19.16 22.53 26.53
C LEU A 23 18.99 24.03 26.21
N HIS A 24 18.96 24.92 27.21
CA HIS A 24 18.79 26.35 26.96
C HIS A 24 20.02 26.96 26.32
N SER A 25 21.22 26.59 26.77
CA SER A 25 22.49 27.00 26.14
C SER A 25 22.60 26.48 24.70
N VAL A 26 22.22 25.23 24.45
CA VAL A 26 22.22 24.66 23.09
C VAL A 26 21.25 25.42 22.18
N LEU A 27 20.03 25.67 22.65
CA LEU A 27 18.99 26.35 21.86
C LEU A 27 19.30 27.84 21.63
N ALA A 28 19.94 28.52 22.59
CA ALA A 28 20.30 29.94 22.47
C ALA A 28 21.28 30.22 21.32
N ASN A 29 22.08 29.21 20.94
CA ASN A 29 23.05 29.31 19.85
C ASN A 29 22.45 29.02 18.46
N LEU A 30 21.19 28.58 18.39
CA LEU A 30 20.53 28.25 17.11
C LEU A 30 19.86 29.48 16.51
N SER A 31 19.95 29.61 15.18
CA SER A 31 19.25 30.68 14.47
C SER A 31 17.74 30.51 14.57
N THR A 32 17.04 31.61 14.87
CA THR A 32 15.58 31.68 14.90
C THR A 32 14.97 32.18 13.59
N GLU A 33 15.80 32.45 12.57
CA GLU A 33 15.36 32.92 11.26
C GLU A 33 14.62 31.80 10.53
N ALA A 34 13.34 32.05 10.20
CA ALA A 34 12.50 31.08 9.54
C ALA A 34 13.00 30.81 8.11
N PRO A 35 13.18 29.54 7.71
CA PRO A 35 13.57 29.23 6.34
C PRO A 35 12.47 29.60 5.36
N THR A 36 12.84 30.13 4.20
CA THR A 36 11.88 30.38 3.11
C THR A 36 11.40 29.07 2.48
N PHE A 37 10.20 29.10 1.90
CA PHE A 37 9.66 27.94 1.18
C PHE A 37 10.58 27.51 0.03
N GLU A 38 11.15 28.44 -0.73
CA GLU A 38 12.04 28.16 -1.85
C GLU A 38 13.29 27.40 -1.41
N LYS A 39 13.80 27.72 -0.21
CA LYS A 39 14.95 27.02 0.37
C LYS A 39 14.60 25.57 0.71
N ILE A 40 13.42 25.34 1.31
CA ILE A 40 12.90 23.99 1.63
C ILE A 40 12.65 23.19 0.35
N LEU A 41 12.00 23.81 -0.64
CA LEU A 41 11.70 23.19 -1.92
C LEU A 41 12.99 22.80 -2.64
N ARG A 42 14.00 23.67 -2.69
CA ARG A 42 15.30 23.36 -3.29
C ARG A 42 15.99 22.19 -2.60
N ALA A 43 15.92 22.09 -1.27
CA ALA A 43 16.46 20.93 -0.56
C ALA A 43 15.76 19.63 -0.93
N SER A 44 14.44 19.67 -1.17
CA SER A 44 13.65 18.48 -1.51
C SER A 44 14.05 17.79 -2.82
N THR A 45 14.72 18.49 -3.75
CA THR A 45 14.98 17.97 -5.11
C THR A 45 16.15 16.98 -5.18
N LYS A 46 17.09 17.01 -4.23
CA LYS A 46 18.25 16.10 -4.18
C LYS A 46 18.13 15.15 -2.99
N PHE A 47 18.47 13.89 -3.16
CA PHE A 47 18.32 12.91 -2.07
C PHE A 47 19.38 13.12 -0.98
N HIS A 48 18.98 13.24 0.29
CA HIS A 48 19.89 13.39 1.43
C HIS A 48 19.28 12.81 2.72
N ASP A 49 19.90 13.08 3.88
CA ASP A 49 19.52 12.45 5.16
C ASP A 49 18.09 12.78 5.63
N SER A 50 17.50 13.90 5.21
CA SER A 50 16.10 14.19 5.55
C SER A 50 15.13 13.33 4.73
N HIS A 51 15.49 12.92 3.50
CA HIS A 51 14.72 11.91 2.77
C HIS A 51 14.88 10.53 3.42
N ARG A 52 16.08 10.18 3.88
CA ARG A 52 16.30 8.93 4.65
C ARG A 52 15.48 8.91 5.93
N TYR A 53 15.44 10.02 6.66
CA TYR A 53 14.59 10.20 7.83
C TYR A 53 13.12 9.98 7.50
N LEU A 54 12.60 10.61 6.43
CA LEU A 54 11.23 10.38 5.98
C LEU A 54 10.95 8.90 5.69
N ILE A 55 11.85 8.22 4.96
CA ILE A 55 11.69 6.80 4.64
C ILE A 55 11.60 5.97 5.93
N ASN A 56 12.42 6.27 6.93
CA ASN A 56 12.34 5.60 8.24
C ASN A 56 11.00 5.86 8.94
N GLN A 57 10.44 7.07 8.81
CA GLN A 57 9.08 7.35 9.31
C GLN A 57 8.02 6.52 8.57
N PHE A 58 8.16 6.32 7.25
CA PHE A 58 7.27 5.46 6.48
C PHE A 58 7.39 3.96 6.81
N LEU A 59 8.54 3.49 7.30
CA LEU A 59 8.66 2.11 7.78
C LEU A 59 7.82 1.86 9.04
N LEU A 60 7.61 2.91 9.86
CA LEU A 60 6.76 2.85 11.06
C LEU A 60 5.29 3.12 10.73
N GLU A 61 5.04 4.04 9.80
CA GLU A 61 3.71 4.43 9.34
C GLU A 61 3.66 4.44 7.80
N PRO A 62 3.32 3.31 7.16
CA PRO A 62 3.41 3.16 5.70
C PRO A 62 2.50 4.10 4.90
N THR A 63 1.52 4.71 5.55
CA THR A 63 0.65 5.73 4.95
C THR A 63 0.46 6.87 5.92
N MET A 64 0.81 8.08 5.49
CA MET A 64 0.66 9.30 6.28
C MET A 64 0.00 10.42 5.47
N MET A 65 -0.65 11.36 6.15
CA MET A 65 -1.18 12.55 5.49
C MET A 65 -0.05 13.33 4.82
N ARG A 66 -0.33 13.87 3.63
CA ARG A 66 0.62 14.71 2.88
C ARG A 66 1.17 15.87 3.71
N LYS A 67 0.30 16.52 4.49
CA LYS A 67 0.69 17.60 5.43
C LYS A 67 1.71 17.12 6.46
N LYS A 68 1.53 15.91 7.02
CA LYS A 68 2.45 15.30 7.99
C LYS A 68 3.80 14.99 7.36
N MET A 69 3.83 14.41 6.15
CA MET A 69 5.08 14.16 5.42
C MET A 69 5.86 15.46 5.20
N ASN A 70 5.20 16.51 4.69
CA ASN A 70 5.83 17.81 4.47
C ASN A 70 6.37 18.41 5.77
N LEU A 71 5.58 18.33 6.85
CA LEU A 71 5.97 18.81 8.18
C LEU A 71 7.23 18.09 8.68
N LEU A 72 7.26 16.75 8.60
CA LEU A 72 8.40 15.93 9.04
C LEU A 72 9.67 16.25 8.25
N PHE A 73 9.55 16.41 6.93
CA PHE A 73 10.67 16.80 6.08
C PHE A 73 11.21 18.18 6.45
N ALA A 74 10.32 19.18 6.44
CA ALA A 74 10.67 20.57 6.66
C ALA A 74 11.21 20.80 8.07
N LYS A 75 10.67 20.12 9.08
CA LYS A 75 11.21 20.11 10.45
C LYS A 75 12.62 19.54 10.46
N HIS A 76 12.81 18.34 9.92
CA HIS A 76 14.10 17.65 9.98
C HIS A 76 15.20 18.40 9.22
N ILE A 77 14.94 18.90 8.00
CA ILE A 77 15.93 19.69 7.26
C ILE A 77 16.27 20.98 8.02
N SER A 78 15.28 21.66 8.60
CA SER A 78 15.51 22.92 9.31
C SER A 78 16.32 22.73 10.58
N THR A 79 15.94 21.78 11.43
CA THR A 79 16.58 21.62 12.74
C THR A 79 17.87 20.82 12.67
N VAL A 80 17.92 19.76 11.86
CA VAL A 80 19.08 18.84 11.83
C VAL A 80 20.09 19.26 10.77
N ALA A 81 19.65 19.53 9.55
CA ALA A 81 20.58 19.82 8.45
C ALA A 81 21.03 21.28 8.41
N TRP A 82 20.19 22.22 8.84
CA TRP A 82 20.51 23.65 8.88
C TRP A 82 20.78 24.21 10.27
N GLY A 83 20.64 23.41 11.33
CA GLY A 83 20.89 23.85 12.70
C GLY A 83 19.99 25.02 13.13
N LEU A 84 18.75 25.08 12.64
CA LEU A 84 17.80 26.12 13.04
C LEU A 84 17.08 25.74 14.33
N HIS A 85 16.71 26.75 15.10
CA HIS A 85 15.88 26.59 16.28
C HIS A 85 14.52 25.99 15.89
N PRO A 86 13.92 25.08 16.69
CA PRO A 86 12.61 24.50 16.39
C PRO A 86 11.50 25.52 16.15
N GLU A 87 11.55 26.68 16.82
CA GLU A 87 10.60 27.77 16.58
C GLU A 87 10.73 28.43 15.20
N ALA A 88 11.93 28.45 14.61
CA ALA A 88 12.14 29.01 13.28
C ALA A 88 11.28 28.28 12.24
N PHE A 89 11.24 26.95 12.36
CA PHE A 89 10.37 26.10 11.55
C PHE A 89 8.87 26.41 11.79
N MET A 90 8.45 26.58 13.04
CA MET A 90 7.04 26.86 13.37
C MET A 90 6.52 28.17 12.77
N ARG A 91 7.42 29.13 12.48
CA ARG A 91 7.10 30.41 11.82
C ARG A 91 7.06 30.32 10.30
N THR A 92 7.42 29.18 9.71
CA THR A 92 7.42 28.98 8.25
C THR A 92 5.98 28.92 7.73
N GLN A 93 5.60 29.86 6.86
CA GLN A 93 4.29 29.88 6.22
C GLN A 93 4.35 29.17 4.87
N ILE A 94 3.48 28.18 4.66
CA ILE A 94 3.39 27.40 3.41
C ILE A 94 1.92 27.37 2.97
N THR A 95 1.65 27.87 1.77
CA THR A 95 0.32 27.82 1.14
C THR A 95 -0.06 26.39 0.73
N PRO A 96 -1.36 26.07 0.53
CA PRO A 96 -1.79 24.76 0.04
C PRO A 96 -1.10 24.34 -1.27
N GLU A 97 -0.89 25.27 -2.19
CA GLU A 97 -0.27 25.07 -3.51
C GLU A 97 1.21 24.71 -3.37
N GLN A 98 1.95 25.52 -2.59
CA GLN A 98 3.35 25.28 -2.24
C GLN A 98 3.53 23.94 -1.52
N SER A 99 2.62 23.62 -0.61
CA SER A 99 2.58 22.34 0.07
C SER A 99 2.42 21.20 -0.94
N GLY A 100 1.56 21.34 -1.94
CA GLY A 100 1.38 20.35 -3.01
C GLY A 100 2.64 20.17 -3.86
N GLU A 101 3.32 21.27 -4.19
CA GLU A 101 4.58 21.26 -4.92
C GLU A 101 5.70 20.54 -4.16
N LEU A 102 5.87 20.85 -2.87
CA LEU A 102 6.84 20.19 -2.01
C LEU A 102 6.59 18.68 -1.97
N SER A 103 5.34 18.25 -1.82
CA SER A 103 5.01 16.81 -1.78
C SER A 103 5.33 16.11 -3.09
N ARG A 104 5.02 16.73 -4.24
CA ARG A 104 5.38 16.18 -5.55
C ARG A 104 6.89 16.07 -5.72
N SER A 105 7.64 17.09 -5.29
CA SER A 105 9.10 17.08 -5.32
C SER A 105 9.68 15.97 -4.44
N LEU A 106 9.22 15.86 -3.19
CA LEU A 106 9.65 14.80 -2.27
C LEU A 106 9.36 13.40 -2.80
N VAL A 107 8.14 13.15 -3.27
CA VAL A 107 7.76 11.84 -3.83
C VAL A 107 8.60 11.53 -5.08
N LYS A 108 8.83 12.52 -5.96
CA LYS A 108 9.69 12.35 -7.13
C LYS A 108 11.13 11.99 -6.72
N THR A 109 11.72 12.73 -5.79
CA THR A 109 13.10 12.50 -5.33
C THR A 109 13.24 11.20 -4.55
N MET A 110 12.29 10.82 -3.70
CA MET A 110 12.33 9.52 -2.99
C MET A 110 12.14 8.33 -3.93
N ASN A 111 11.38 8.50 -5.02
CA ASN A 111 11.19 7.48 -6.06
C ASN A 111 12.34 7.42 -7.08
N THR A 112 13.30 8.35 -7.03
CA THR A 112 14.43 8.40 -7.98
C THR A 112 15.77 8.38 -7.23
N THR A 113 16.84 8.05 -7.93
CA THR A 113 18.21 8.26 -7.48
C THR A 113 18.73 9.49 -8.22
N ASP A 114 18.76 10.64 -7.53
CA ASP A 114 19.38 11.89 -8.02
C ASP A 114 18.95 12.35 -9.42
N GLY A 115 17.66 12.24 -9.75
CA GLY A 115 17.12 12.72 -11.03
C GLY A 115 17.60 11.96 -12.27
N ALA A 116 18.44 10.94 -12.12
CA ALA A 116 18.84 10.04 -13.19
C ALA A 116 18.07 8.73 -13.07
N VAL A 117 17.49 8.26 -14.17
CA VAL A 117 16.82 6.95 -14.28
C VAL A 117 17.86 5.84 -14.32
N LYS A 118 18.78 5.76 -13.35
CA LYS A 118 19.53 4.52 -13.13
C LYS A 118 18.60 3.55 -12.40
N LYS A 119 18.46 2.36 -12.97
CA LYS A 119 17.61 1.24 -12.52
C LYS A 119 18.10 0.64 -11.19
N ASP A 120 18.46 1.46 -10.22
CA ASP A 120 18.65 0.96 -8.86
C ASP A 120 17.26 0.74 -8.30
N PHE A 121 16.84 -0.51 -8.36
CA PHE A 121 15.57 -0.99 -7.85
C PHE A 121 15.50 -0.68 -6.36
N ARG A 122 14.91 0.46 -5.98
CA ARG A 122 14.53 0.68 -4.58
C ARG A 122 13.42 -0.32 -4.25
N PRO A 123 13.41 -0.97 -3.09
CA PRO A 123 12.36 -1.94 -2.76
C PRO A 123 10.97 -1.29 -2.60
N TRP A 124 10.91 0.05 -2.57
CA TRP A 124 9.74 0.85 -2.25
C TRP A 124 9.43 1.88 -3.34
N ARG A 125 8.14 2.19 -3.50
CA ARG A 125 7.64 3.38 -4.19
C ARG A 125 6.76 4.20 -3.25
N PHE A 126 6.72 5.50 -3.46
CA PHE A 126 5.83 6.44 -2.79
C PHE A 126 4.74 6.88 -3.76
N VAL A 127 3.47 6.78 -3.36
CA VAL A 127 2.31 7.12 -4.18
C VAL A 127 1.43 8.12 -3.44
N ILE A 128 1.05 9.18 -4.14
CA ILE A 128 0.06 10.14 -3.63
C ILE A 128 -1.35 9.62 -3.98
N SER A 129 -2.18 9.50 -2.96
CA SER A 129 -3.59 9.14 -3.08
C SER A 129 -4.46 10.17 -2.38
N THR A 130 -5.73 10.26 -2.78
CA THR A 130 -6.72 11.13 -2.14
C THR A 130 -7.79 10.23 -1.56
N ASP A 131 -8.19 10.50 -0.32
CA ASP A 131 -9.33 9.83 0.28
C ASP A 131 -10.61 10.16 -0.50
N GLU A 132 -11.56 9.23 -0.56
CA GLU A 132 -12.82 9.45 -1.29
C GLU A 132 -13.83 10.22 -0.44
N LYS A 133 -13.71 10.13 0.89
CA LYS A 133 -14.61 10.78 1.85
C LYS A 133 -14.27 12.25 2.08
N SER A 134 -13.00 12.61 1.99
CA SER A 134 -12.47 13.94 2.27
C SER A 134 -11.43 14.35 1.23
N PRO A 135 -11.16 15.64 1.02
CA PRO A 135 -10.10 16.10 0.13
C PRO A 135 -8.69 15.83 0.70
N THR A 136 -8.57 14.98 1.71
CA THR A 136 -7.30 14.68 2.37
C THR A 136 -6.43 13.83 1.45
N GLU A 137 -5.24 14.34 1.16
CA GLU A 137 -4.22 13.60 0.43
C GLU A 137 -3.30 12.85 1.39
N TYR A 138 -3.00 11.61 1.02
CA TYR A 138 -2.09 10.71 1.70
C TYR A 138 -0.92 10.40 0.78
N VAL A 139 0.21 10.07 1.40
CA VAL A 139 1.34 9.45 0.73
C VAL A 139 1.50 8.06 1.32
N THR A 140 1.57 7.07 0.44
CA THR A 140 1.71 5.66 0.80
C THR A 140 3.02 5.12 0.26
N MET A 141 3.81 4.48 1.11
CA MET A 141 4.96 3.66 0.73
C MET A 141 4.48 2.24 0.43
N THR A 142 4.77 1.73 -0.76
CA THR A 142 4.41 0.36 -1.20
C THR A 142 5.61 -0.36 -1.77
N GLY A 143 5.56 -1.68 -1.89
CA GLY A 143 6.54 -2.46 -2.66
C GLY A 143 6.70 -1.97 -4.11
N CYS A 144 7.92 -2.10 -4.67
CA CYS A 144 8.31 -1.52 -5.97
C CYS A 144 7.85 -2.29 -7.22
N THR A 145 7.24 -3.47 -7.08
CA THR A 145 6.62 -4.14 -8.22
C THR A 145 5.40 -3.32 -8.65
N ARG A 146 5.53 -2.51 -9.72
CA ARG A 146 4.44 -1.67 -10.27
C ARG A 146 3.16 -2.45 -10.59
N ASN A 147 3.29 -3.77 -10.75
CA ASN A 147 2.23 -4.74 -10.96
C ASN A 147 2.16 -5.79 -9.84
N SER A 148 2.55 -5.43 -8.61
CA SER A 148 2.39 -6.32 -7.46
C SER A 148 0.92 -6.65 -7.31
N SER A 149 0.60 -7.93 -7.26
CA SER A 149 -0.73 -8.41 -6.91
C SER A 149 -0.81 -8.81 -5.43
N ILE A 150 0.14 -8.32 -4.63
CA ILE A 150 0.44 -8.78 -3.28
C ILE A 150 0.72 -7.56 -2.41
N ILE A 151 0.12 -7.53 -1.23
CA ILE A 151 0.36 -6.51 -0.20
C ILE A 151 1.78 -6.62 0.36
N SER A 152 2.32 -5.51 0.84
CA SER A 152 3.69 -5.43 1.38
C SER A 152 3.91 -6.37 2.58
N GLU A 153 2.84 -6.67 3.33
CA GLU A 153 2.83 -7.51 4.53
C GLU A 153 2.59 -8.99 4.22
N ALA A 154 2.50 -9.39 2.95
CA ALA A 154 2.08 -10.74 2.58
C ALA A 154 3.01 -11.85 3.08
N SER A 155 4.30 -11.55 3.29
CA SER A 155 5.27 -12.46 3.90
C SER A 155 4.95 -12.77 5.37
N SER A 156 4.24 -11.87 6.05
CA SER A 156 3.82 -12.00 7.46
C SER A 156 2.41 -12.58 7.63
N LEU A 157 1.70 -12.83 6.53
CA LEU A 157 0.37 -13.43 6.55
C LEU A 157 0.43 -14.94 6.32
N THR A 158 -0.31 -15.67 7.12
CA THR A 158 -0.59 -17.09 6.86
C THR A 158 -1.45 -17.25 5.61
N LYS A 159 -1.56 -18.49 5.09
CA LYS A 159 -2.42 -18.78 3.92
C LYS A 159 -3.88 -18.43 4.20
N SER A 160 -4.40 -18.78 5.38
CA SER A 160 -5.78 -18.52 5.77
C SER A 160 -6.05 -17.02 5.97
N GLU A 161 -5.13 -16.28 6.57
CA GLU A 161 -5.23 -14.82 6.70
C GLU A 161 -5.20 -14.12 5.35
N ARG A 162 -4.35 -14.58 4.42
CA ARG A 162 -4.31 -14.04 3.06
C ARG A 162 -5.62 -14.28 2.32
N ALA A 163 -6.18 -15.50 2.43
CA ALA A 163 -7.46 -15.81 1.83
C ALA A 163 -8.59 -14.96 2.44
N LEU A 164 -8.60 -14.81 3.77
CA LEU A 164 -9.56 -13.96 4.47
C LEU A 164 -9.44 -12.49 4.05
N PHE A 165 -8.21 -11.95 3.96
CA PHE A 165 -7.96 -10.59 3.51
C PHE A 165 -8.58 -10.32 2.14
N LEU A 166 -8.35 -11.23 1.17
CA LEU A 166 -8.87 -11.08 -0.18
C LEU A 166 -10.40 -11.23 -0.22
N ALA A 167 -10.97 -12.16 0.56
CA ALA A 167 -12.43 -12.31 0.66
C ALA A 167 -13.11 -11.05 1.22
N ILE A 168 -12.52 -10.43 2.25
CA ILE A 168 -13.00 -9.14 2.80
C ILE A 168 -12.92 -8.05 1.74
N LEU A 169 -11.81 -7.98 1.00
CA LEU A 169 -11.61 -6.99 -0.05
C LEU A 169 -12.63 -7.16 -1.19
N GLU A 170 -12.88 -8.38 -1.63
CA GLU A 170 -13.89 -8.66 -2.67
C GLU A 170 -15.29 -8.24 -2.23
N GLU A 171 -15.67 -8.55 -0.99
CA GLU A 171 -16.96 -8.14 -0.42
C GLU A 171 -17.08 -6.60 -0.39
N MET A 172 -16.06 -5.92 0.13
CA MET A 172 -15.99 -4.46 0.16
C MET A 172 -16.12 -3.84 -1.24
N MET A 173 -15.44 -4.39 -2.24
CA MET A 173 -15.46 -3.86 -3.61
C MET A 173 -16.81 -4.09 -4.32
N CYS A 174 -17.51 -5.17 -3.98
CA CYS A 174 -18.87 -5.42 -4.45
C CYS A 174 -19.86 -4.43 -3.83
N GLU A 175 -19.75 -4.17 -2.52
CA GLU A 175 -20.61 -3.25 -1.75
C GLU A 175 -20.12 -1.78 -1.84
N ASP A 176 -20.03 -1.07 -0.69
CA ASP A 176 -19.61 0.33 -0.56
C ASP A 176 -18.20 0.56 -0.01
N GLY A 177 -17.33 -0.43 -0.11
CA GLY A 177 -16.04 -0.35 0.55
C GLY A 177 -16.13 -0.55 2.05
N THR A 178 -17.26 -1.04 2.58
CA THR A 178 -17.42 -1.45 3.97
C THR A 178 -17.74 -2.93 4.10
N CYS A 179 -17.52 -3.48 5.28
CA CYS A 179 -17.87 -4.85 5.62
C CYS A 179 -18.19 -4.94 7.12
N LYS A 180 -19.20 -5.74 7.49
CA LYS A 180 -19.57 -5.96 8.89
C LYS A 180 -18.67 -7.00 9.54
N MET A 181 -18.21 -6.74 10.76
CA MET A 181 -17.40 -7.69 11.53
C MET A 181 -18.14 -9.01 11.79
N SER A 182 -19.48 -8.97 11.94
CA SER A 182 -20.31 -10.17 12.05
C SER A 182 -20.26 -11.07 10.80
N TRP A 183 -20.17 -10.47 9.61
CA TRP A 183 -20.00 -11.22 8.37
C TRP A 183 -18.62 -11.86 8.32
N ILE A 184 -17.57 -11.11 8.70
CA ILE A 184 -16.19 -11.61 8.79
C ILE A 184 -16.13 -12.83 9.71
N HIS A 185 -16.71 -12.75 10.91
CA HIS A 185 -16.77 -13.88 11.84
C HIS A 185 -17.58 -15.08 11.32
N SER A 186 -18.51 -14.88 10.39
CA SER A 186 -19.27 -15.98 9.79
C SER A 186 -18.45 -16.77 8.76
N ILE A 187 -17.51 -16.12 8.06
CA ILE A 187 -16.73 -16.76 6.99
C ILE A 187 -15.46 -17.45 7.49
N ILE A 188 -14.93 -17.08 8.67
CA ILE A 188 -13.75 -17.72 9.27
C ILE A 188 -13.99 -19.15 9.76
N GLN A 189 -15.24 -19.60 9.79
CA GLN A 189 -15.58 -20.98 10.16
C GLN A 189 -15.35 -21.98 9.02
N LYS A 190 -15.11 -21.49 7.80
CA LYS A 190 -15.01 -22.31 6.59
C LYS A 190 -13.64 -22.16 5.95
N GLU A 191 -13.17 -23.23 5.32
CA GLU A 191 -12.02 -23.17 4.41
C GLU A 191 -12.35 -22.26 3.22
N PRO A 192 -11.36 -21.53 2.65
CA PRO A 192 -9.93 -21.51 3.01
C PRO A 192 -9.57 -20.52 4.14
N HIS A 193 -10.57 -19.90 4.78
CA HIS A 193 -10.39 -18.79 5.73
C HIS A 193 -10.31 -19.26 7.18
N LYS A 194 -10.13 -20.56 7.41
CA LYS A 194 -10.33 -21.17 8.73
C LYS A 194 -9.35 -20.61 9.76
N ILE A 195 -9.84 -19.75 10.65
CA ILE A 195 -9.10 -19.18 11.79
C ILE A 195 -10.02 -19.08 13.00
N THR A 196 -9.45 -19.04 14.21
CA THR A 196 -10.25 -18.85 15.43
C THR A 196 -10.70 -17.39 15.55
N GLY A 197 -11.82 -17.15 16.24
CA GLY A 197 -12.34 -15.80 16.49
C GLY A 197 -11.28 -14.83 17.04
N PRO A 198 -10.56 -15.17 18.14
CA PRO A 198 -9.52 -14.30 18.68
C PRO A 198 -8.38 -13.98 17.69
N LYS A 199 -7.99 -14.95 16.84
CA LYS A 199 -6.98 -14.73 15.79
C LYS A 199 -7.51 -13.83 14.67
N CYS A 200 -8.80 -13.91 14.36
CA CYS A 200 -9.45 -12.98 13.44
C CYS A 200 -9.39 -11.55 13.98
N ASP A 201 -9.69 -11.34 15.26
CA ASP A 201 -9.67 -10.02 15.88
C ASP A 201 -8.25 -9.42 15.91
N GLU A 202 -7.25 -10.24 16.23
CA GLU A 202 -5.84 -9.87 16.15
C GLU A 202 -5.43 -9.50 14.71
N PHE A 203 -5.84 -10.32 13.73
CA PHE A 203 -5.60 -10.06 12.32
C PHE A 203 -6.23 -8.73 11.87
N MET A 204 -7.50 -8.47 12.21
CA MET A 204 -8.18 -7.23 11.84
C MET A 204 -7.55 -6.01 12.49
N THR A 205 -7.17 -6.12 13.77
CA THR A 205 -6.42 -5.08 14.49
C THR A 205 -5.08 -4.79 13.81
N ARG A 206 -4.37 -5.84 13.39
CA ARG A 206 -3.10 -5.71 12.65
C ARG A 206 -3.30 -5.03 11.30
N MET A 207 -4.32 -5.41 10.53
CA MET A 207 -4.63 -4.78 9.23
C MET A 207 -5.06 -3.31 9.38
N ALA A 208 -5.79 -2.98 10.46
CA ALA A 208 -6.16 -1.60 10.77
C ALA A 208 -4.95 -0.75 11.18
N ARG A 209 -4.04 -1.29 12.01
CA ARG A 209 -2.78 -0.63 12.38
C ARG A 209 -1.92 -0.36 11.16
N GLN A 210 -1.84 -1.32 10.25
CA GLN A 210 -1.14 -1.19 8.96
C GLN A 210 -1.92 -0.35 7.93
N LYS A 211 -3.05 0.26 8.28
CA LYS A 211 -3.82 1.14 7.39
C LYS A 211 -4.32 0.46 6.11
N TYR A 212 -4.53 -0.86 6.11
CA TYR A 212 -5.29 -1.53 5.05
C TYR A 212 -6.80 -1.33 5.22
N PHE A 213 -7.24 -1.31 6.48
CA PHE A 213 -8.61 -1.05 6.84
C PHE A 213 -8.69 0.07 7.87
N THR A 214 -9.86 0.67 7.99
CA THR A 214 -10.22 1.59 9.07
C THR A 214 -11.39 0.98 9.84
N LEU A 215 -11.31 0.95 11.16
CA LEU A 215 -12.44 0.58 12.01
C LEU A 215 -13.21 1.87 12.30
N PHE A 216 -14.36 2.05 11.64
CA PHE A 216 -15.19 3.24 11.86
C PHE A 216 -15.90 3.17 13.22
N ASN A 217 -16.32 1.96 13.59
CA ASN A 217 -16.81 1.54 14.89
C ASN A 217 -16.42 0.04 15.07
N PRO A 218 -16.66 -0.61 16.23
CA PRO A 218 -16.20 -2.00 16.43
C PRO A 218 -16.86 -3.00 15.47
N ASP A 219 -17.96 -2.61 14.81
CA ASP A 219 -18.77 -3.51 13.98
C ASP A 219 -18.56 -3.33 12.47
N ILE A 220 -18.00 -2.20 12.04
CA ILE A 220 -17.87 -1.83 10.62
C ILE A 220 -16.41 -1.56 10.28
N VAL A 221 -15.93 -2.35 9.33
CA VAL A 221 -14.62 -2.24 8.72
C VAL A 221 -14.78 -1.51 7.40
N GLU A 222 -13.93 -0.51 7.14
CA GLU A 222 -13.92 0.29 5.92
C GLU A 222 -12.58 0.13 5.21
N ILE A 223 -12.60 0.04 3.89
CA ILE A 223 -11.39 -0.03 3.07
C ILE A 223 -10.59 1.27 3.19
N ALA A 224 -9.27 1.18 3.38
CA ALA A 224 -8.41 2.36 3.43
C ALA A 224 -7.71 2.62 2.08
N PRO A 225 -7.31 3.87 1.78
CA PRO A 225 -6.64 4.22 0.52
C PRO A 225 -5.40 3.38 0.20
N ARG A 226 -4.63 2.97 1.22
CA ARG A 226 -3.44 2.12 1.06
C ARG A 226 -3.75 0.82 0.32
N THR A 227 -4.89 0.18 0.65
CA THR A 227 -5.31 -1.09 0.05
C THR A 227 -5.49 -0.96 -1.45
N ILE A 228 -6.16 0.11 -1.90
CA ILE A 228 -6.35 0.38 -3.33
C ILE A 228 -5.01 0.66 -4.00
N VAL A 229 -4.14 1.47 -3.37
CA VAL A 229 -2.82 1.81 -3.94
C VAL A 229 -1.94 0.57 -4.12
N GLU A 230 -1.98 -0.39 -3.19
CA GLU A 230 -1.18 -1.61 -3.26
C GLU A 230 -1.78 -2.68 -4.17
N LEU A 231 -3.10 -2.84 -4.16
CA LEU A 231 -3.78 -3.95 -4.83
C LEU A 231 -4.55 -3.57 -6.09
N GLU A 232 -4.45 -2.33 -6.57
CA GLU A 232 -5.04 -1.94 -7.85
C GLU A 232 -4.71 -2.93 -8.99
N PRO A 233 -3.47 -3.42 -9.18
CA PRO A 233 -3.18 -4.42 -10.21
C PRO A 233 -3.94 -5.74 -10.00
N TRP A 234 -4.03 -6.21 -8.76
CA TRP A 234 -4.76 -7.44 -8.42
C TRP A 234 -6.26 -7.27 -8.68
N LEU A 235 -6.86 -6.19 -8.17
CA LEU A 235 -8.27 -5.87 -8.32
C LEU A 235 -8.67 -5.82 -9.80
N ARG A 236 -7.87 -5.15 -10.64
CA ARG A 236 -8.15 -5.06 -12.08
C ARG A 236 -8.08 -6.42 -12.78
N ALA A 237 -7.25 -7.34 -12.29
CA ALA A 237 -7.11 -8.67 -12.85
C ALA A 237 -8.18 -9.65 -12.37
N THR A 238 -8.62 -9.56 -11.11
CA THR A 238 -9.57 -10.51 -10.50
C THR A 238 -11.03 -10.10 -10.61
N MET A 239 -11.31 -8.80 -10.75
CA MET A 239 -12.65 -8.25 -10.79
C MET A 239 -12.95 -7.48 -12.10
N PRO A 240 -12.67 -8.05 -13.30
CA PRO A 240 -12.95 -7.37 -14.55
C PRO A 240 -14.46 -7.15 -14.71
N GLY A 241 -14.86 -5.90 -14.91
CA GLY A 241 -16.26 -5.51 -15.16
C GLY A 241 -17.12 -5.25 -13.92
N SER A 242 -16.69 -5.65 -12.72
CA SER A 242 -17.39 -5.30 -11.47
C SER A 242 -16.77 -4.07 -10.77
N LEU A 243 -15.54 -3.69 -11.12
CA LEU A 243 -14.92 -2.48 -10.60
C LEU A 243 -15.62 -1.22 -11.09
N LYS A 244 -15.99 -0.38 -10.12
CA LYS A 244 -16.49 0.97 -10.35
C LYS A 244 -15.26 1.85 -10.65
N ILE A 245 -15.22 2.50 -11.81
CA ILE A 245 -14.08 3.33 -12.25
C ILE A 245 -14.54 4.78 -12.42
N CYS A 246 -13.75 5.72 -11.91
CA CYS A 246 -14.01 7.15 -12.06
C CYS A 246 -13.72 7.62 -13.50
N GLU A 247 -14.65 8.36 -14.10
CA GLU A 247 -14.49 8.87 -15.47
C GLU A 247 -13.36 9.91 -15.62
N PHE A 248 -13.12 10.72 -14.58
CA PHE A 248 -12.07 11.75 -14.61
C PHE A 248 -10.67 11.19 -14.42
N CYS A 249 -10.42 10.45 -13.33
CA CYS A 249 -9.07 10.02 -12.98
C CYS A 249 -8.74 8.58 -13.42
N ARG A 250 -9.74 7.84 -13.93
CA ARG A 250 -9.64 6.42 -14.35
C ARG A 250 -9.16 5.46 -13.25
N ARG A 251 -9.17 5.90 -11.99
CA ARG A 251 -8.88 5.09 -10.81
C ARG A 251 -10.13 4.39 -10.30
N ILE A 252 -9.92 3.33 -9.54
CA ILE A 252 -10.96 2.57 -8.85
C ILE A 252 -11.71 3.47 -7.87
N ILE A 253 -13.04 3.34 -7.84
CA ILE A 253 -13.94 3.87 -6.82
C ILE A 253 -14.19 2.76 -5.82
N SER A 254 -13.69 2.98 -4.61
CA SER A 254 -13.80 2.04 -3.50
C SER A 254 -15.01 2.30 -2.63
N ARG A 255 -15.49 3.55 -2.56
CA ARG A 255 -16.63 3.97 -1.73
C ARG A 255 -17.66 4.73 -2.58
N PRO A 256 -18.60 4.03 -3.24
CA PRO A 256 -19.59 4.60 -4.16
C PRO A 256 -20.52 5.62 -3.50
N ILE A 257 -20.64 5.62 -2.17
CA ILE A 257 -21.37 6.66 -1.41
C ILE A 257 -20.83 8.06 -1.72
N TYR A 258 -19.52 8.20 -1.98
CA TYR A 258 -18.86 9.48 -2.24
C TYR A 258 -18.61 9.70 -3.74
N THR A 259 -19.64 9.47 -4.55
CA THR A 259 -19.58 9.64 -6.01
C THR A 259 -20.61 10.62 -6.54
N ALA A 260 -20.20 11.38 -7.54
CA ALA A 260 -21.11 12.00 -8.48
C ALA A 260 -21.57 10.93 -9.47
N GLU A 261 -22.88 10.75 -9.59
CA GLU A 261 -23.49 9.79 -10.52
C GLU A 261 -24.38 10.52 -11.51
N CYS A 262 -24.16 10.24 -12.80
CA CYS A 262 -25.02 10.77 -13.85
C CYS A 262 -26.39 10.10 -13.80
N GLY A 263 -27.46 10.88 -13.65
CA GLY A 263 -28.83 10.36 -13.58
C GLY A 263 -29.32 9.66 -14.86
N LYS A 264 -28.66 9.91 -16.00
CA LYS A 264 -29.05 9.36 -17.31
C LYS A 264 -28.30 8.08 -17.69
N CYS A 265 -26.97 8.09 -17.58
CA CYS A 265 -26.12 6.97 -18.01
C CYS A 265 -25.40 6.25 -16.86
N HIS A 266 -25.62 6.68 -15.62
CA HIS A 266 -25.02 6.10 -14.40
C HIS A 266 -23.49 6.09 -14.39
N SER A 267 -22.85 6.95 -15.20
CA SER A 267 -21.40 7.13 -15.14
C SER A 267 -20.99 7.68 -13.77
N LEU A 268 -19.94 7.11 -13.19
CA LEU A 268 -19.48 7.47 -11.85
C LEU A 268 -18.22 8.31 -11.90
N SER A 269 -18.13 9.27 -10.98
CA SER A 269 -16.91 10.03 -10.72
C SER A 269 -16.71 10.19 -9.22
N HIS A 270 -15.47 10.13 -8.74
CA HIS A 270 -15.17 10.49 -7.37
C HIS A 270 -15.67 11.91 -7.08
N PHE A 271 -16.29 12.13 -5.92
CA PHE A 271 -16.76 13.46 -5.51
C PHE A 271 -15.64 14.51 -5.57
N ASN A 272 -14.45 14.18 -5.06
CA ASN A 272 -13.30 15.09 -5.11
C ASN A 272 -12.82 15.37 -6.55
N CYS A 273 -12.92 14.42 -7.47
CA CYS A 273 -12.60 14.68 -8.88
C CYS A 273 -13.62 15.62 -9.53
N PHE A 274 -14.91 15.40 -9.26
CA PHE A 274 -15.99 16.27 -9.74
C PHE A 274 -15.82 17.70 -9.20
N LYS A 275 -15.61 17.83 -7.89
CA LYS A 275 -15.39 19.13 -7.22
C LYS A 275 -14.12 19.83 -7.73
N ASN A 276 -13.05 19.10 -8.01
CA ASN A 276 -11.86 19.71 -8.60
C ASN A 276 -12.14 20.21 -10.03
N ALA A 277 -12.94 19.48 -10.81
CA ALA A 277 -13.31 19.89 -12.15
C ALA A 277 -14.14 21.19 -12.16
N THR A 278 -15.10 21.33 -11.23
CA THR A 278 -15.91 22.56 -11.07
C THR A 278 -15.06 23.76 -10.69
N VAL A 279 -14.10 23.58 -9.78
CA VAL A 279 -13.15 24.65 -9.38
C VAL A 279 -12.26 25.07 -10.56
N LEU A 280 -11.74 24.12 -11.33
CA LEU A 280 -10.88 24.40 -12.49
C LEU A 280 -11.65 25.09 -13.62
N SER A 281 -12.90 24.71 -13.86
CA SER A 281 -13.77 25.31 -14.89
C SER A 281 -14.38 26.65 -14.45
N LYS A 282 -14.29 27.00 -13.16
CA LYS A 282 -14.97 28.15 -12.54
C LYS A 282 -16.49 28.09 -12.73
N GLN A 283 -17.06 26.89 -12.66
CA GLN A 283 -18.50 26.64 -12.82
C GLN A 283 -18.97 25.62 -11.80
N ASP A 284 -20.17 25.79 -11.25
CA ASP A 284 -20.77 24.84 -10.30
C ASP A 284 -21.48 23.66 -10.99
N ARG A 285 -21.20 23.42 -12.28
CA ARG A 285 -21.79 22.35 -13.07
C ARG A 285 -20.75 21.73 -14.01
N MET A 286 -20.95 20.46 -14.33
CA MET A 286 -20.14 19.71 -15.28
C MET A 286 -21.03 18.88 -16.20
N GLU A 287 -20.65 18.77 -17.47
CA GLU A 287 -21.32 17.87 -18.42
C GLU A 287 -20.76 16.45 -18.30
N CYS A 288 -21.65 15.47 -18.29
CA CYS A 288 -21.28 14.06 -18.34
C CYS A 288 -20.57 13.75 -19.66
N SER A 289 -19.34 13.22 -19.57
CA SER A 289 -18.51 12.88 -20.74
C SER A 289 -19.09 11.81 -21.67
N LYS A 290 -20.13 11.09 -21.24
CA LYS A 290 -20.76 10.00 -22.03
C LYS A 290 -22.08 10.37 -22.67
N CYS A 291 -22.87 11.25 -22.05
CA CYS A 291 -24.24 11.52 -22.51
C CYS A 291 -24.63 13.00 -22.47
N ASN A 292 -23.68 13.89 -22.13
CA ASN A 292 -23.81 15.34 -22.05
C ASN A 292 -24.88 15.84 -21.07
N GLU A 293 -25.37 14.98 -20.19
CA GLU A 293 -26.24 15.39 -19.08
C GLU A 293 -25.48 16.34 -18.16
N THR A 294 -26.10 17.45 -17.78
CA THR A 294 -25.49 18.40 -16.85
C THR A 294 -25.71 17.92 -15.43
N LEU A 295 -24.64 17.88 -14.63
CA LEU A 295 -24.68 17.63 -13.20
C LEU A 295 -24.24 18.90 -12.47
N THR A 296 -25.01 19.35 -11.49
CA THR A 296 -24.61 20.47 -10.63
C THR A 296 -23.92 19.98 -9.35
N LEU A 297 -23.11 20.82 -8.73
CA LEU A 297 -22.46 20.51 -7.45
C LEU A 297 -23.49 20.27 -6.34
N ASP A 298 -24.60 21.01 -6.34
CA ASP A 298 -25.68 20.87 -5.37
C ASP A 298 -26.39 19.52 -5.52
N GLU A 299 -26.74 19.12 -6.75
CA GLU A 299 -27.29 17.78 -7.03
C GLU A 299 -26.36 16.67 -6.54
N VAL A 300 -25.05 16.80 -6.78
CA VAL A 300 -24.07 15.80 -6.33
C VAL A 300 -23.99 15.75 -4.80
N ASN A 301 -24.06 16.90 -4.12
CA ASN A 301 -24.10 16.92 -2.66
C ASN A 301 -25.36 16.23 -2.13
N ASP A 302 -26.52 16.49 -2.73
CA ASP A 302 -27.79 15.85 -2.38
C ASP A 302 -27.73 14.34 -2.62
N GLN A 303 -27.17 13.89 -3.75
CA GLN A 303 -26.92 12.47 -4.01
C GLN A 303 -26.12 11.81 -2.89
N ILE A 304 -25.05 12.46 -2.41
CA ILE A 304 -24.21 11.92 -1.32
C ILE A 304 -25.00 11.85 -0.01
N VAL A 305 -25.80 12.87 0.30
CA VAL A 305 -26.67 12.88 1.49
C VAL A 305 -27.68 11.74 1.42
N ILE A 306 -28.35 11.56 0.27
CA ILE A 306 -29.32 10.48 0.04
C ILE A 306 -28.64 9.11 0.16
N LYS A 307 -27.48 8.90 -0.49
CA LYS A 307 -26.70 7.66 -0.41
C LYS A 307 -26.33 7.30 1.03
N ARG A 308 -25.97 8.29 1.85
CA ARG A 308 -25.67 8.11 3.28
C ARG A 308 -26.89 7.76 4.11
N THR A 309 -28.02 8.45 3.93
CA THR A 309 -29.23 8.27 4.75
C THR A 309 -30.02 7.02 4.38
N SER A 310 -30.12 6.72 3.09
CA SER A 310 -30.84 5.55 2.59
C SER A 310 -30.05 4.25 2.81
N GLY A 311 -28.80 4.35 3.28
CA GLY A 311 -27.91 3.21 3.45
C GLY A 311 -27.78 2.41 2.16
N VAL A 312 -27.84 3.07 0.99
CA VAL A 312 -27.91 2.49 -0.38
C VAL A 312 -26.57 1.84 -0.80
N ALA A 313 -25.92 1.23 0.16
CA ALA A 313 -24.97 0.16 -0.11
C ALA A 313 -24.98 -0.96 0.95
N ARG A 314 -26.06 -1.07 1.74
CA ARG A 314 -26.45 -2.29 2.46
C ARG A 314 -27.50 -3.06 1.67
N VAL A 315 -27.35 -3.18 0.35
CA VAL A 315 -28.18 -4.12 -0.40
C VAL A 315 -27.71 -5.51 0.01
N PRO A 316 -28.57 -6.38 0.58
CA PRO A 316 -28.19 -7.75 0.89
C PRO A 316 -27.68 -8.41 -0.39
N SER A 317 -26.42 -8.84 -0.36
CA SER A 317 -25.74 -9.49 -1.48
C SER A 317 -26.67 -10.50 -2.16
N ARG A 318 -26.97 -10.26 -3.45
CA ARG A 318 -27.57 -11.27 -4.32
C ARG A 318 -26.60 -12.43 -4.37
N ASN A 319 -27.08 -13.61 -3.97
CA ASN A 319 -26.47 -14.92 -4.19
C ASN A 319 -25.69 -15.00 -5.52
N LEU A 320 -24.39 -14.72 -5.50
CA LEU A 320 -23.50 -15.01 -6.62
C LEU A 320 -22.64 -16.20 -6.25
N ARG A 321 -23.21 -17.36 -6.61
CA ARG A 321 -22.58 -18.58 -7.11
C ARG A 321 -21.15 -18.84 -6.66
N GLN A 322 -21.04 -19.93 -5.92
CA GLN A 322 -19.99 -20.95 -6.06
C GLN A 322 -19.10 -20.74 -7.29
N SER A 323 -17.94 -20.14 -7.10
CA SER A 323 -16.79 -20.35 -7.99
C SER A 323 -16.28 -21.77 -7.74
N THR A 324 -17.00 -22.74 -8.30
CA THR A 324 -16.48 -24.08 -8.52
C THR A 324 -15.28 -24.00 -9.45
N SER A 325 -14.13 -24.39 -8.91
CA SER A 325 -13.09 -25.17 -9.59
C SER A 325 -13.48 -25.66 -10.99
N ILE A 326 -12.98 -24.98 -12.02
CA ILE A 326 -12.75 -25.59 -13.34
C ILE A 326 -11.25 -25.51 -13.60
N ARG A 327 -10.49 -26.43 -12.98
CA ARG A 327 -9.27 -26.94 -13.58
C ARG A 327 -9.61 -28.34 -14.05
N ALA A 328 -9.87 -28.45 -15.35
CA ALA A 328 -10.14 -29.70 -16.03
C ALA A 328 -8.97 -30.66 -15.77
N ARG A 329 -9.27 -31.77 -15.08
CA ARG A 329 -8.62 -33.05 -15.32
C ARG A 329 -9.15 -33.56 -16.65
N SER A 330 -8.26 -33.85 -17.59
CA SER A 330 -8.50 -34.82 -18.64
C SER A 330 -7.36 -35.84 -18.55
N GLU A 331 -7.71 -37.02 -18.05
CA GLU A 331 -6.91 -38.23 -18.14
C GLU A 331 -6.93 -38.76 -19.58
N ASP A 332 -5.82 -39.39 -19.96
CA ASP A 332 -5.59 -40.13 -21.19
C ASP A 332 -6.72 -41.08 -21.57
N LYS A 333 -7.01 -41.16 -22.88
CA LYS A 333 -7.19 -42.41 -23.60
C LYS A 333 -7.02 -42.21 -25.11
N SER A 334 -6.43 -43.24 -25.72
CA SER A 334 -5.80 -43.31 -27.03
C SER A 334 -6.74 -43.79 -28.15
N ASP A 335 -6.24 -43.56 -29.37
CA ASP A 335 -6.36 -44.33 -30.63
C ASP A 335 -7.38 -43.93 -31.73
N ASN A 336 -6.76 -43.49 -32.84
CA ASN A 336 -7.03 -43.69 -34.29
C ASN A 336 -8.34 -43.18 -34.92
N ASP A 337 -8.40 -42.70 -36.16
CA ASP A 337 -7.48 -42.58 -37.31
C ASP A 337 -8.08 -41.53 -38.31
N ASP A 338 -7.22 -40.99 -39.20
CA ASP A 338 -7.48 -40.36 -40.51
C ASP A 338 -8.42 -39.12 -40.61
N ASN A 339 -8.11 -38.02 -41.31
CA ASN A 339 -7.38 -37.87 -42.56
C ASN A 339 -7.00 -36.37 -42.81
N ASP A 340 -6.03 -36.17 -43.70
CA ASP A 340 -5.45 -34.93 -44.26
C ASP A 340 -6.34 -33.68 -44.42
N VAL A 341 -5.76 -32.47 -44.25
CA VAL A 341 -5.38 -31.55 -45.36
C VAL A 341 -4.47 -30.43 -44.83
N VAL A 342 -3.37 -30.28 -45.57
CA VAL A 342 -2.26 -29.33 -45.48
C VAL A 342 -2.65 -27.86 -45.73
N ALA A 343 -2.13 -26.93 -44.93
CA ALA A 343 -1.73 -25.59 -45.41
C ALA A 343 -0.58 -25.04 -44.57
N LYS A 344 0.63 -25.10 -45.14
CA LYS A 344 1.86 -24.41 -44.71
C LYS A 344 1.70 -22.90 -44.89
N ILE A 345 2.18 -22.09 -43.94
CA ILE A 345 2.79 -20.77 -44.21
C ILE A 345 3.97 -20.59 -43.24
N GLU A 346 5.03 -20.02 -43.78
CA GLU A 346 6.44 -20.18 -43.45
C GLU A 346 6.93 -19.41 -42.22
N VAL A 347 7.97 -19.98 -41.60
CA VAL A 347 8.83 -19.36 -40.60
C VAL A 347 10.06 -18.87 -41.35
N ASP A 348 10.34 -17.58 -41.31
CA ASP A 348 11.58 -17.02 -41.84
C ASP A 348 12.62 -16.96 -40.71
N SER A 349 13.79 -17.52 -40.98
CA SER A 349 14.94 -17.67 -40.08
C SER A 349 16.17 -17.01 -40.70
N ASP A 350 17.21 -16.86 -39.88
CA ASP A 350 18.61 -16.47 -40.21
C ASP A 350 18.94 -15.00 -39.86
N GLU A 351 20.03 -14.64 -39.19
CA GLU A 351 21.38 -15.23 -39.16
C GLU A 351 22.06 -15.13 -37.77
N GLU A 352 22.79 -16.18 -37.39
CA GLU A 352 24.02 -16.11 -36.58
C GLU A 352 25.24 -16.33 -37.49
N PRO A 353 26.44 -15.90 -37.07
CA PRO A 353 27.64 -16.69 -37.33
C PRO A 353 28.45 -16.98 -36.04
N GLY A 354 28.68 -18.28 -35.75
CA GLY A 354 29.66 -18.78 -34.77
C GLY A 354 31.08 -18.87 -35.35
N PRO A 355 31.96 -19.83 -34.96
CA PRO A 355 32.08 -20.59 -33.70
C PRO A 355 33.56 -20.69 -33.18
N SER A 356 33.80 -21.13 -31.93
CA SER A 356 35.07 -21.79 -31.56
C SER A 356 35.01 -22.74 -30.34
N ARG A 357 35.09 -24.04 -30.65
CA ARG A 357 35.68 -25.24 -29.98
C ARG A 357 35.60 -25.50 -28.44
N ARG A 358 34.84 -26.58 -28.13
CA ARG A 358 34.92 -27.73 -27.15
C ARG A 358 36.12 -27.80 -26.16
N VAL A 359 35.97 -28.30 -24.91
CA VAL A 359 35.88 -29.74 -24.48
C VAL A 359 35.13 -29.92 -23.12
N PRO A 360 34.40 -31.05 -22.87
CA PRO A 360 33.54 -31.29 -21.70
C PRO A 360 34.15 -32.19 -20.59
N LYS A 361 33.61 -32.12 -19.34
CA LYS A 361 33.78 -33.16 -18.31
C LYS A 361 32.51 -33.43 -17.46
N ALA A 362 32.03 -34.65 -17.62
CA ALA A 362 31.43 -35.63 -16.69
C ALA A 362 30.45 -35.23 -15.56
N ARG A 363 29.35 -36.00 -15.54
CA ARG A 363 28.20 -36.04 -14.62
C ARG A 363 28.40 -37.15 -13.55
N PRO A 364 28.05 -36.97 -12.26
CA PRO A 364 27.97 -38.09 -11.33
C PRO A 364 26.59 -38.75 -11.36
N GLN A 365 26.57 -40.08 -11.38
CA GLN A 365 25.40 -40.95 -11.34
C GLN A 365 24.83 -41.12 -9.92
N VAL A 366 23.50 -41.18 -9.86
CA VAL A 366 22.68 -41.58 -8.71
C VAL A 366 22.74 -43.11 -8.53
N ARG A 367 22.97 -43.60 -7.31
CA ARG A 367 22.87 -45.03 -6.96
C ARG A 367 21.50 -45.38 -6.34
N PRO A 368 20.97 -46.60 -6.57
CA PRO A 368 19.61 -46.97 -6.21
C PRO A 368 19.49 -47.61 -4.81
N SER A 369 18.28 -47.45 -4.25
CA SER A 369 17.77 -48.06 -3.01
C SER A 369 17.56 -49.57 -3.14
N LYS A 370 17.92 -50.33 -2.10
CA LYS A 370 17.52 -51.73 -1.90
C LYS A 370 16.63 -51.85 -0.66
N ARG A 371 15.42 -52.39 -0.86
CA ARG A 371 14.53 -52.96 0.16
C ARG A 371 15.13 -54.26 0.71
N ALA A 372 14.89 -54.52 2.00
CA ALA A 372 14.89 -55.85 2.60
C ALA A 372 13.56 -56.06 3.34
N ILE A 373 13.12 -57.32 3.37
CA ILE A 373 11.79 -57.82 3.74
C ILE A 373 11.99 -58.95 4.79
N ILE A 374 11.14 -58.93 5.84
CA ILE A 374 10.61 -60.03 6.70
C ILE A 374 11.52 -60.73 7.74
N SER A 375 11.09 -60.71 9.01
CA SER A 375 10.52 -61.86 9.81
C SER A 375 10.39 -61.42 11.29
N SER A 376 9.19 -61.26 11.85
CA SER A 376 8.48 -62.23 12.72
C SER A 376 9.38 -62.99 13.69
N ASP A 377 9.27 -62.72 15.00
CA ASP A 377 8.78 -63.74 15.93
C ASP A 377 8.39 -63.18 17.31
N SER A 378 7.62 -64.01 18.00
CA SER A 378 6.76 -63.75 19.15
C SER A 378 7.45 -64.08 20.49
N ASP A 379 6.72 -63.77 21.57
CA ASP A 379 6.72 -64.41 22.90
C ASP A 379 7.52 -63.82 24.09
N ALA A 380 6.71 -63.46 25.09
CA ALA A 380 6.78 -63.80 26.51
C ALA A 380 7.99 -63.34 27.35
N ASN A 381 7.79 -62.29 28.15
CA ASN A 381 7.43 -62.39 29.58
C ASN A 381 7.08 -61.02 30.17
#